data_AF-A0A367KED3-F1
#
_entry.id   AF-A0A367KED3-F1
#
_cell.length_a   1.000
_cell.length_b   1.000
_cell.length_c   1.000
_cell.angle_alpha   90.00
_cell.angle_beta   90.00
_cell.angle_gamma   90.00
#
_symmetry.space_group_name_H-M   'P 1'
#
loop_
_entity.id
_entity.type
_entity.pdbx_description
1 polymer ?
#
loop_
_entity_poly.entity_id
_entity_poly.type
_entity_poly.pdbx_seq_one_letter_code
_entity_poly.pdbx_strand_id
1 'polypeptide(L)'
;AEPSEHNHTINYLTQYLQNPNAKCPASKPSDFLNPELILSAFGYRAAYGIAKVAEKIDYEGRSWNSMLVEINRISRAHCQYILVRNFIVTLQNDVTLTQPEYKPINNVLKTLAALFSLNTMEKELSEFLLSGYLSSEQCSMLKEQVISLLHAVRPDAVGLVDAFALPDYYLHSALGRYDGRVYETMTKMAELEPLNQTLVVDGYEENIKPFVHQRKVVNKDTATTSRL
;
A
#
# COMPACT_ATOMS: atom_id res chain seq x y z
N ALA A 1 6.18 -33.46 -16.09
CA ALA A 1 5.90 -33.52 -14.65
C ALA A 1 4.40 -33.70 -14.51
N GLU A 2 3.95 -34.80 -13.90
CA GLU A 2 2.54 -34.94 -13.56
C GLU A 2 2.14 -33.77 -12.65
N PRO A 3 1.05 -33.04 -12.93
CA PRO A 3 0.60 -31.96 -12.08
C PRO A 3 0.27 -32.56 -10.72
N SER A 4 0.90 -32.06 -9.64
CA SER A 4 0.51 -32.41 -8.28
C SER A 4 -0.99 -32.17 -8.15
N GLU A 5 -1.79 -33.23 -7.93
CA GLU A 5 -3.23 -33.21 -8.18
C GLU A 5 -4.03 -32.15 -7.39
N HIS A 6 -3.47 -31.47 -6.38
CA HIS A 6 -4.24 -30.53 -5.55
C HIS A 6 -3.48 -29.24 -5.15
N ASN A 7 -2.57 -28.71 -5.98
CA ASN A 7 -2.04 -27.37 -5.71
C ASN A 7 -2.95 -26.26 -6.25
N HIS A 8 -3.92 -25.84 -5.44
CA HIS A 8 -4.85 -24.76 -5.79
C HIS A 8 -4.19 -23.42 -6.07
N THR A 9 -2.91 -23.20 -5.69
CA THR A 9 -2.22 -21.94 -5.95
C THR A 9 -1.74 -21.81 -7.39
N ILE A 10 -1.74 -22.89 -8.19
CA ILE A 10 -1.33 -22.88 -9.59
C ILE A 10 -2.47 -23.16 -10.57
N ASN A 11 -3.70 -23.34 -10.09
CA ASN A 11 -4.87 -23.62 -10.93
C ASN A 11 -5.11 -22.57 -12.03
N TYR A 12 -4.69 -21.32 -11.79
CA TYR A 12 -4.79 -20.24 -12.76
C TYR A 12 -3.95 -20.51 -14.02
N LEU A 13 -2.87 -21.31 -13.94
CA LEU A 13 -2.06 -21.69 -15.11
C LEU A 13 -2.86 -22.56 -16.07
N THR A 14 -3.58 -23.56 -15.54
CA THR A 14 -4.43 -24.43 -16.35
C THR A 14 -5.56 -23.65 -17.00
N GLN A 15 -6.19 -22.72 -16.27
CA GLN A 15 -7.23 -21.84 -16.80
C GLN A 15 -6.70 -20.95 -17.94
N TYR A 16 -5.49 -20.40 -17.79
CA TYR A 16 -4.84 -19.63 -18.84
C TYR A 16 -4.53 -20.47 -20.08
N LEU A 17 -4.04 -21.70 -19.92
CA LEU A 17 -3.77 -22.60 -21.04
C LEU A 17 -5.05 -22.98 -21.81
N GLN A 18 -6.19 -23.10 -21.12
CA GLN A 18 -7.48 -23.37 -21.76
C GLN A 18 -8.01 -22.17 -22.55
N ASN A 19 -7.81 -20.94 -22.05
CA ASN A 19 -8.22 -19.73 -22.75
C ASN A 19 -7.16 -18.61 -22.65
N PRO A 20 -6.11 -18.66 -23.51
CA PRO A 20 -5.04 -17.66 -23.49
C PRO A 20 -5.51 -16.26 -23.88
N ASN A 21 -6.64 -16.13 -24.58
CA ASN A 21 -7.19 -14.85 -25.03
C ASN A 21 -8.37 -14.38 -24.18
N ALA A 22 -8.48 -14.88 -22.94
CA ALA A 22 -9.53 -14.47 -22.02
C ALA A 22 -9.46 -12.95 -21.77
N LYS A 23 -10.64 -12.32 -21.74
CA LYS A 23 -10.81 -10.90 -21.43
C LYS A 23 -11.66 -10.77 -20.17
N CYS A 24 -11.46 -9.67 -19.45
CA CYS A 24 -12.27 -9.35 -18.30
C CYS A 24 -13.73 -9.13 -18.72
N PRO A 25 -14.70 -9.82 -18.08
CA PRO A 25 -16.11 -9.66 -18.39
C PRO A 25 -16.76 -8.42 -17.73
N ALA A 26 -16.01 -7.64 -16.96
CA ALA A 26 -16.53 -6.47 -16.24
C ALA A 26 -17.08 -5.42 -17.22
N SER A 27 -18.33 -5.01 -16.98
CA SER A 27 -19.04 -3.99 -17.76
C SER A 27 -19.39 -2.76 -16.93
N LYS A 28 -19.42 -2.90 -15.59
CA LYS A 28 -19.75 -1.86 -14.63
C LYS A 28 -18.71 -1.84 -13.50
N PRO A 29 -18.51 -0.70 -12.82
CA PRO A 29 -17.62 -0.61 -11.65
C PRO A 29 -17.96 -1.63 -10.55
N SER A 30 -19.25 -1.92 -10.32
CA SER A 30 -19.72 -2.90 -9.35
C SER A 30 -19.27 -4.33 -9.64
N ASP A 31 -18.98 -4.67 -10.90
CA ASP A 31 -18.58 -6.03 -11.29
C ASP A 31 -17.21 -6.40 -10.71
N PHE A 32 -16.36 -5.41 -10.44
CA PHE A 32 -15.08 -5.58 -9.77
C PHE A 32 -15.19 -5.96 -8.29
N LEU A 33 -16.40 -5.98 -7.71
CA LEU A 33 -16.65 -6.52 -6.38
C LEU A 33 -16.80 -8.05 -6.38
N ASN A 34 -16.93 -8.67 -7.55
CA ASN A 34 -17.04 -10.13 -7.65
C ASN A 34 -15.68 -10.78 -7.34
N PRO A 35 -15.58 -11.61 -6.29
CA PRO A 35 -14.32 -12.23 -5.90
C PRO A 35 -13.71 -13.12 -7.00
N GLU A 36 -14.54 -13.83 -7.75
CA GLU A 36 -14.07 -14.71 -8.84
C GLU A 36 -13.42 -13.91 -9.98
N LEU A 37 -13.96 -12.73 -10.27
CA LEU A 37 -13.41 -11.82 -11.29
C LEU A 37 -12.04 -11.29 -10.86
N ILE A 38 -11.94 -10.87 -9.60
CA ILE A 38 -10.67 -10.43 -9.01
C ILE A 38 -9.63 -11.56 -9.11
N LEU A 39 -9.96 -12.76 -8.64
CA LEU A 39 -9.03 -13.89 -8.66
C LEU A 39 -8.62 -14.30 -10.08
N SER A 40 -9.56 -14.28 -11.02
CA SER A 40 -9.29 -14.55 -12.43
C SER A 40 -8.34 -13.51 -13.02
N ALA A 41 -8.52 -12.23 -12.71
CA ALA A 41 -7.64 -11.15 -13.19
C ALA A 41 -6.21 -11.30 -12.68
N PHE A 42 -6.03 -11.52 -11.37
CA PHE A 42 -4.70 -11.72 -10.76
C PHE A 42 -4.02 -12.99 -11.26
N GLY A 43 -4.78 -14.09 -11.38
CA GLY A 43 -4.28 -15.35 -11.92
C GLY A 43 -3.85 -15.20 -13.38
N TYR A 44 -4.67 -14.56 -14.21
CA TYR A 44 -4.35 -14.32 -15.61
C TYR A 44 -3.09 -13.45 -15.78
N ARG A 45 -2.92 -12.39 -14.97
CA ARG A 45 -1.69 -11.58 -14.97
C ARG A 45 -0.44 -12.43 -14.70
N ALA A 46 -0.47 -13.27 -13.66
CA ALA A 46 0.66 -14.11 -13.31
C ALA A 46 0.96 -15.15 -14.41
N ALA A 47 -0.08 -15.81 -14.95
CA ALA A 47 0.07 -16.79 -16.03
C ALA A 47 0.61 -16.16 -17.32
N TYR A 48 0.11 -14.99 -17.70
CA TYR A 48 0.59 -14.26 -18.87
C TYR A 48 2.09 -13.95 -18.77
N GLY A 49 2.53 -13.47 -17.60
CA GLY A 49 3.95 -13.20 -17.34
C GLY A 49 4.80 -14.47 -17.47
N ILE A 50 4.36 -15.57 -16.87
CA ILE A 50 5.03 -16.88 -16.96
C ILE A 50 5.13 -17.34 -18.42
N ALA A 51 4.02 -17.28 -19.16
CA ALA A 51 3.98 -17.67 -20.56
C ALA A 51 4.95 -16.84 -21.42
N LYS A 52 5.02 -15.52 -21.19
CA LYS A 52 5.93 -14.62 -21.92
C LYS A 52 7.40 -14.86 -21.61
N VAL A 53 7.73 -15.21 -20.37
CA VAL A 53 9.12 -15.56 -20.01
C VAL A 53 9.49 -16.93 -20.54
N ALA A 54 8.60 -17.92 -20.46
CA ALA A 54 8.81 -19.24 -21.05
C ALA A 54 9.03 -19.12 -22.57
N GLU A 55 8.22 -18.32 -23.27
CA GLU A 55 8.38 -18.07 -24.71
C GLU A 55 9.77 -17.50 -25.05
N LYS A 56 10.25 -16.51 -24.27
CA LYS A 56 11.56 -15.89 -24.46
C LYS A 56 12.73 -16.83 -24.17
N ILE A 57 12.59 -17.72 -23.20
CA ILE A 57 13.64 -18.68 -22.85
C ILE A 57 13.69 -19.80 -23.90
N ASP A 58 12.53 -20.38 -24.23
CA ASP A 58 12.44 -21.57 -25.07
C ASP A 58 12.62 -21.26 -26.57
N TYR A 59 12.05 -20.15 -27.07
CA TYR A 59 12.11 -19.81 -28.50
C TYR A 59 13.18 -18.77 -28.84
N GLU A 60 13.38 -17.74 -27.99
CA GLU A 60 14.40 -16.70 -28.24
C GLU A 60 15.79 -17.07 -27.68
N GLY A 61 15.93 -18.20 -26.98
CA GLY A 61 17.20 -18.66 -26.42
C GLY A 61 17.80 -17.72 -25.36
N ARG A 62 16.96 -16.91 -24.70
CA ARG A 62 17.41 -15.98 -23.65
C ARG A 62 17.89 -16.76 -22.44
N SER A 63 19.06 -16.39 -21.91
CA SER A 63 19.56 -16.98 -20.67
C SER A 63 18.65 -16.65 -19.49
N TRP A 64 18.53 -17.58 -18.54
CA TRP A 64 17.81 -17.36 -17.28
C TRP A 64 18.23 -16.07 -16.57
N ASN A 65 19.54 -15.81 -16.52
CA ASN A 65 20.11 -14.62 -15.87
C ASN A 65 19.65 -13.31 -16.52
N SER A 66 19.46 -13.28 -17.84
CA SER A 66 18.95 -12.11 -18.55
C SER A 66 17.46 -11.84 -18.28
N MET A 67 16.72 -12.84 -17.79
CA MET A 67 15.29 -12.77 -17.51
C MET A 67 14.96 -12.54 -16.02
N LEU A 68 15.96 -12.44 -15.13
CA LEU A 68 15.77 -12.32 -13.68
C LEU A 68 14.85 -11.16 -13.28
N VAL A 69 14.89 -10.04 -14.01
CA VAL A 69 14.00 -8.89 -13.76
C VAL A 69 12.54 -9.25 -14.00
N GLU A 70 12.23 -9.93 -15.11
CA GLU A 70 10.86 -10.37 -15.42
C GLU A 70 10.41 -11.49 -14.48
N ILE A 71 11.32 -12.41 -14.12
CA ILE A 71 11.05 -13.46 -13.14
C ILE A 71 10.71 -12.86 -11.77
N ASN A 72 11.40 -11.79 -11.34
CA ASN A 72 11.06 -11.07 -10.12
C ASN A 72 9.64 -10.47 -10.19
N ARG A 73 9.29 -9.81 -11.30
CA ARG A 73 7.94 -9.27 -11.51
C ARG A 73 6.86 -10.35 -11.45
N ILE A 74 7.10 -11.50 -12.09
CA ILE A 74 6.21 -12.66 -12.04
C ILE A 74 6.08 -13.20 -10.62
N SER A 75 7.20 -13.33 -9.90
CA SER A 75 7.20 -13.77 -8.50
C SER A 75 6.33 -12.84 -7.65
N ARG A 76 6.48 -11.52 -7.82
CA ARG A 76 5.65 -10.52 -7.15
C ARG A 76 4.17 -10.64 -7.52
N ALA A 77 3.85 -10.82 -8.80
CA ALA A 77 2.47 -11.02 -9.27
C ALA A 77 1.84 -12.28 -8.67
N HIS A 78 2.60 -13.38 -8.57
CA HIS A 78 2.16 -14.61 -7.93
C HIS A 78 1.94 -14.45 -6.43
N CYS A 79 2.86 -13.77 -5.72
CA CYS A 79 2.67 -13.46 -4.30
C CYS A 79 1.43 -12.60 -4.06
N GLN A 80 1.19 -11.59 -4.89
CA GLN A 80 -0.01 -10.76 -4.81
C GLN A 80 -1.30 -11.57 -5.06
N TYR A 81 -1.29 -12.47 -6.06
CA TYR A 81 -2.40 -13.41 -6.27
C TYR A 81 -2.67 -14.26 -5.02
N ILE A 82 -1.62 -14.80 -4.39
CA ILE A 82 -1.77 -15.60 -3.15
C ILE A 82 -2.36 -14.77 -2.02
N LEU A 83 -1.89 -13.54 -1.81
CA LEU A 83 -2.41 -12.65 -0.77
C LEU A 83 -3.90 -12.38 -0.97
N VAL A 84 -4.31 -12.01 -2.18
CA VAL A 84 -5.70 -11.73 -2.54
C VAL A 84 -6.56 -12.99 -2.40
N ARG A 85 -6.09 -14.13 -2.91
CA ARG A 85 -6.76 -15.43 -2.79
C ARG A 85 -6.98 -15.80 -1.33
N ASN A 86 -5.94 -15.75 -0.51
CA ASN A 86 -6.05 -16.13 0.89
C ASN A 86 -7.02 -15.21 1.62
N PHE A 87 -6.97 -13.89 1.37
CA PHE A 87 -7.91 -12.96 2.00
C PHE A 87 -9.36 -13.29 1.63
N ILE A 88 -9.67 -13.46 0.34
CA ILE A 88 -11.03 -13.76 -0.14
C ILE A 88 -11.50 -15.13 0.37
N VAL A 89 -10.70 -16.17 0.18
CA VAL A 89 -11.07 -17.56 0.50
C VAL A 89 -11.23 -17.74 2.01
N THR A 90 -10.36 -17.14 2.82
CA THR A 90 -10.50 -17.18 4.28
C THR A 90 -11.80 -16.53 4.73
N LEU A 91 -12.18 -15.37 4.18
CA LEU A 91 -13.46 -14.73 4.52
C LEU A 91 -14.69 -15.53 4.06
N GLN A 92 -14.60 -16.25 2.94
CA GLN A 92 -15.69 -17.08 2.43
C GLN A 92 -15.86 -18.39 3.21
N ASN A 93 -14.76 -18.98 3.68
CA ASN A 93 -14.76 -20.27 4.37
C ASN A 93 -14.93 -20.14 5.89
N ASP A 94 -14.91 -18.93 6.44
CA ASP A 94 -15.08 -18.71 7.88
C ASP A 94 -16.55 -18.88 8.31
N VAL A 95 -16.80 -19.97 9.03
CA VAL A 95 -18.12 -20.32 9.56
C VAL A 95 -18.59 -19.30 10.60
N THR A 96 -17.67 -18.70 11.37
CA THR A 96 -18.02 -17.73 12.43
C THR A 96 -18.57 -16.44 11.82
N LEU A 97 -17.91 -15.93 10.78
CA LEU A 97 -18.32 -14.72 10.06
C LEU A 97 -19.62 -14.90 9.27
N THR A 98 -20.05 -16.15 9.05
CA THR A 98 -21.31 -16.47 8.35
C THR A 98 -22.52 -16.38 9.28
N GLN A 99 -22.32 -16.37 10.60
CA GLN A 99 -23.40 -16.22 11.57
C GLN A 99 -24.03 -14.81 11.50
N PRO A 100 -25.35 -14.69 11.79
CA PRO A 100 -26.07 -13.43 11.64
C PRO A 100 -25.53 -12.29 12.52
N GLU A 101 -24.96 -12.64 13.68
CA GLU A 101 -24.34 -11.70 14.62
C GLU A 101 -23.11 -10.98 14.01
N TYR A 102 -22.27 -11.72 13.27
CA TYR A 102 -21.04 -11.20 12.68
C TYR A 102 -21.22 -10.68 11.25
N LYS A 103 -22.45 -10.66 10.73
CA LYS A 103 -22.74 -10.20 9.37
C LYS A 103 -22.24 -8.76 9.08
N PRO A 104 -22.41 -7.77 9.99
CA PRO A 104 -21.88 -6.43 9.76
C PRO A 104 -20.35 -6.43 9.63
N ILE A 105 -19.66 -7.17 10.52
CA ILE A 105 -18.20 -7.30 10.51
C ILE A 105 -17.72 -7.97 9.21
N ASN A 106 -18.38 -9.05 8.80
CA ASN A 106 -18.09 -9.74 7.55
C ASN A 106 -18.22 -8.79 6.35
N ASN A 107 -19.24 -7.93 6.32
CA ASN A 107 -19.40 -6.94 5.24
C ASN A 107 -18.24 -5.94 5.20
N VAL A 108 -17.81 -5.40 6.35
CA VAL A 108 -16.66 -4.47 6.42
C VAL A 108 -15.38 -5.18 5.96
N LEU A 109 -15.14 -6.41 6.41
CA LEU A 109 -13.98 -7.21 6.00
C LEU A 109 -13.98 -7.54 4.49
N LYS A 110 -15.15 -7.83 3.91
CA LYS A 110 -15.30 -8.02 2.45
C LYS A 110 -15.02 -6.73 1.68
N THR A 111 -15.50 -5.59 2.17
CA THR A 111 -15.18 -4.27 1.57
C THR A 111 -13.68 -4.00 1.64
N LEU A 112 -13.01 -4.33 2.76
CA LEU A 112 -11.55 -4.23 2.87
C LEU A 112 -10.80 -5.18 1.93
N ALA A 113 -11.25 -6.42 1.79
CA ALA A 113 -10.65 -7.38 0.87
C ALA A 113 -10.78 -6.90 -0.59
N ALA A 114 -11.94 -6.36 -0.96
CA ALA A 114 -12.14 -5.75 -2.27
C ALA A 114 -11.24 -4.52 -2.45
N LEU A 115 -11.17 -3.62 -1.46
CA LEU A 115 -10.33 -2.42 -1.52
C LEU A 115 -8.84 -2.77 -1.65
N PHE A 116 -8.35 -3.72 -0.86
CA PHE A 116 -6.98 -4.23 -0.94
C PHE A 116 -6.67 -4.77 -2.34
N SER A 117 -7.58 -5.58 -2.88
CA SER A 117 -7.42 -6.21 -4.19
C SER A 117 -7.41 -5.17 -5.32
N LEU A 118 -8.41 -4.28 -5.37
CA LEU A 118 -8.51 -3.28 -6.43
C LEU A 118 -7.43 -2.21 -6.33
N ASN A 119 -7.04 -1.77 -5.13
CA ASN A 119 -5.88 -0.89 -4.95
C ASN A 119 -4.58 -1.55 -5.42
N THR A 120 -4.42 -2.86 -5.20
CA THR A 120 -3.26 -3.60 -5.72
C THR A 120 -3.31 -3.71 -7.25
N MET A 121 -4.50 -3.90 -7.84
CA MET A 121 -4.67 -3.85 -9.30
C MET A 121 -4.36 -2.48 -9.88
N GLU A 122 -4.79 -1.40 -9.22
CA GLU A 122 -4.53 -0.02 -9.66
C GLU A 122 -3.03 0.31 -9.65
N LYS A 123 -2.30 -0.13 -8.61
CA LYS A 123 -0.84 0.06 -8.52
C LYS A 123 -0.07 -0.68 -9.62
N GLU A 124 -0.60 -1.80 -10.07
CA GLU A 124 0.05 -2.70 -11.04
C GLU A 124 -0.67 -2.71 -12.39
N LEU A 125 -1.45 -1.65 -12.67
CA LEU A 125 -2.39 -1.56 -13.79
C LEU A 125 -1.74 -1.83 -15.16
N SER A 126 -0.48 -1.44 -15.32
CA SER A 126 0.28 -1.65 -16.55
C SER A 126 0.37 -3.12 -16.92
N GLU A 127 0.55 -4.03 -15.96
CA GLU A 127 0.69 -5.45 -16.25
C GLU A 127 -0.65 -6.11 -16.63
N PHE A 128 -1.75 -5.63 -16.05
CA PHE A 128 -3.10 -6.08 -16.42
C PHE A 128 -3.53 -5.57 -17.79
N LEU A 129 -3.05 -4.39 -18.20
CA LEU A 129 -3.27 -3.84 -19.54
C LEU A 129 -2.38 -4.55 -20.58
N LEU A 130 -1.10 -4.78 -20.26
CA LEU A 130 -0.16 -5.48 -21.13
C LEU A 130 -0.54 -6.94 -21.39
N SER A 131 -1.16 -7.60 -20.41
CA SER A 131 -1.70 -8.95 -20.60
C SER A 131 -2.91 -8.99 -21.54
N GLY A 132 -3.52 -7.84 -21.85
CA GLY A 132 -4.73 -7.74 -22.67
C GLY A 132 -6.01 -8.19 -21.95
N TYR A 133 -5.92 -8.51 -20.65
CA TYR A 133 -7.07 -8.95 -19.87
C TYR A 133 -8.02 -7.79 -19.57
N LEU A 134 -7.47 -6.64 -19.12
CA LEU A 134 -8.24 -5.41 -18.89
C LEU A 134 -8.14 -4.48 -20.09
N SER A 135 -9.26 -3.83 -20.42
CA SER A 135 -9.29 -2.72 -21.37
C SER A 135 -9.00 -1.39 -20.68
N SER A 136 -8.66 -0.35 -21.46
CA SER A 136 -8.47 1.01 -20.93
C SER A 136 -9.73 1.56 -20.27
N GLU A 137 -10.92 1.20 -20.75
CA GLU A 137 -12.20 1.62 -20.18
C GLU A 137 -12.43 0.95 -18.81
N GLN A 138 -12.17 -0.36 -18.72
CA GLN A 138 -12.24 -1.12 -17.47
C GLN A 138 -11.22 -0.60 -16.44
N CYS A 139 -10.07 -0.10 -16.88
CA CYS A 139 -9.11 0.56 -16.00
C CYS A 139 -9.69 1.82 -15.34
N SER A 140 -10.44 2.64 -16.09
CA SER A 140 -11.13 3.81 -15.53
C SER A 140 -12.22 3.39 -14.54
N MET A 141 -13.03 2.39 -14.89
CA MET A 141 -14.06 1.83 -13.99
C MET A 141 -13.46 1.30 -12.68
N LEU A 142 -12.30 0.65 -12.75
CA LEU A 142 -11.59 0.15 -11.58
C LEU A 142 -11.19 1.29 -10.63
N LYS A 143 -10.65 2.39 -11.17
CA LYS A 143 -10.28 3.58 -10.37
C LYS A 143 -11.48 4.22 -9.68
N GLU A 144 -12.60 4.34 -10.39
CA GLU A 144 -13.86 4.82 -9.82
C GLU A 144 -14.33 3.91 -8.69
N GLN A 145 -14.23 2.59 -8.87
CA GLN A 145 -14.62 1.62 -7.84
C GLN A 145 -13.71 1.69 -6.61
N VAL A 146 -12.40 1.94 -6.76
CA VAL A 146 -11.48 2.14 -5.63
C VAL A 146 -11.91 3.36 -4.80
N ILE A 147 -12.25 4.49 -5.45
CA ILE A 147 -12.74 5.68 -4.75
C ILE A 147 -14.04 5.39 -4.00
N SER A 148 -14.97 4.67 -4.63
CA SER A 148 -16.23 4.25 -3.99
C SER A 148 -15.98 3.39 -2.73
N LEU A 149 -15.04 2.44 -2.81
CA LEU A 149 -14.66 1.60 -1.67
C LEU A 149 -13.97 2.40 -0.55
N LEU A 150 -13.14 3.39 -0.88
CA LEU A 150 -12.54 4.29 0.12
C LEU A 150 -13.62 5.06 0.89
N HIS A 151 -14.66 5.55 0.21
CA HIS A 151 -15.81 6.17 0.86
C HIS A 151 -16.58 5.20 1.76
N ALA A 152 -16.74 3.95 1.33
CA ALA A 152 -17.43 2.92 2.10
C ALA A 152 -16.67 2.51 3.38
N VAL A 153 -15.32 2.47 3.34
CA VAL A 153 -14.48 2.10 4.50
C VAL A 153 -14.30 3.26 5.48
N ARG A 154 -14.37 4.52 5.01
CA ARG A 154 -14.15 5.72 5.81
C ARG A 154 -14.85 5.75 7.19
N PRO A 155 -16.17 5.45 7.32
CA PRO A 155 -16.84 5.50 8.62
C PRO A 155 -16.29 4.48 9.63
N ASP A 156 -15.80 3.33 9.15
CA ASP A 156 -15.29 2.24 9.99
C ASP A 156 -13.77 2.34 10.24
N ALA A 157 -13.09 3.33 9.65
CA ALA A 157 -11.62 3.41 9.66
C ALA A 157 -11.02 3.43 11.08
N VAL A 158 -11.65 4.15 12.02
CA VAL A 158 -11.20 4.19 13.42
C VAL A 158 -11.47 2.85 14.11
N GLY A 159 -12.66 2.26 13.93
CA GLY A 159 -12.99 0.95 14.52
C GLY A 159 -12.08 -0.17 14.02
N LEU A 160 -11.64 -0.11 12.76
CA LEU A 160 -10.72 -1.08 12.16
C LEU A 160 -9.32 -1.02 12.78
N VAL A 161 -8.81 0.17 13.09
CA VAL A 161 -7.49 0.30 13.74
C VAL A 161 -7.58 0.04 15.25
N ASP A 162 -8.70 0.39 15.88
CA ASP A 162 -8.97 0.07 17.29
C ASP A 162 -9.07 -1.45 17.51
N ALA A 163 -9.51 -2.20 16.52
CA ALA A 163 -9.57 -3.67 16.57
C ALA A 163 -8.19 -4.34 16.73
N PHE A 164 -7.08 -3.63 16.46
CA PHE A 164 -5.74 -4.14 16.80
C PHE A 164 -5.45 -4.16 18.30
N ALA A 165 -6.28 -3.48 19.11
CA ALA A 165 -6.18 -3.43 20.57
C ALA A 165 -4.77 -3.07 21.07
N LEU A 166 -4.10 -2.14 20.37
CA LEU A 166 -2.76 -1.67 20.72
C LEU A 166 -2.85 -0.63 21.84
N PRO A 167 -2.24 -0.86 23.02
CA PRO A 167 -2.26 0.12 24.10
C PRO A 167 -1.37 1.32 23.76
N ASP A 168 -1.75 2.52 24.24
CA ASP A 168 -1.02 3.78 24.05
C ASP A 168 0.47 3.68 24.43
N TYR A 169 0.80 2.91 25.47
CA TYR A 169 2.18 2.69 25.90
C TYR A 169 3.02 2.00 24.81
N TYR A 170 2.42 1.04 24.09
CA TYR A 170 3.10 0.33 23.00
C TYR A 170 3.15 1.19 21.73
N LEU A 171 2.10 1.94 21.44
CA LEU A 171 2.04 2.81 20.27
C LEU A 171 3.02 3.99 20.37
N HIS A 172 3.23 4.49 21.59
CA HIS A 172 4.17 5.56 21.92
C HIS A 172 4.09 6.77 20.96
N SER A 173 2.86 7.15 20.58
CA SER A 173 2.60 8.19 19.59
C SER A 173 1.63 9.21 20.15
N ALA A 174 1.98 10.50 20.10
CA ALA A 174 1.05 11.58 20.43
C ALA A 174 -0.09 11.69 19.40
N LEU A 175 0.18 11.41 18.12
CA LEU A 175 -0.81 11.49 17.04
C LEU A 175 -1.79 10.32 17.05
N GLY A 176 -1.32 9.14 17.48
CA GLY A 176 -2.10 7.89 17.44
C GLY A 176 -2.86 7.57 18.71
N ARG A 177 -2.93 8.49 19.68
CA ARG A 177 -3.54 8.22 20.98
C ARG A 177 -5.00 7.81 20.86
N TYR A 178 -5.39 6.84 21.68
CA TYR A 178 -6.76 6.34 21.75
C TYR A 178 -7.79 7.44 22.10
N ASP A 179 -7.43 8.36 23.00
CA ASP A 179 -8.33 9.44 23.46
C ASP A 179 -8.42 10.64 22.51
N GLY A 180 -7.65 10.66 21.42
CA GLY A 180 -7.62 11.76 20.46
C GLY A 180 -7.06 13.08 20.99
N ARG A 181 -6.47 13.11 22.20
CA ARG A 181 -5.85 14.33 22.81
C ARG A 181 -4.43 14.54 22.30
N VAL A 182 -4.37 14.80 21.00
CA VAL A 182 -3.13 14.86 20.23
C VAL A 182 -2.29 16.08 20.64
N TYR A 183 -2.89 17.27 20.65
CA TYR A 183 -2.17 18.52 20.87
C TYR A 183 -1.63 18.67 22.30
N GLU A 184 -2.42 18.26 23.30
CA GLU A 184 -2.00 18.28 24.70
C GLU A 184 -0.82 17.33 24.92
N THR A 185 -0.87 16.14 24.30
CA THR A 185 0.21 15.17 24.47
C THR A 185 1.47 15.56 23.73
N MET A 186 1.36 16.13 22.52
CA MET A 186 2.54 16.68 21.82
C MET A 186 3.22 17.76 22.65
N THR A 187 2.45 18.66 23.25
CA THR A 187 2.99 19.72 24.11
C THR A 187 3.67 19.14 25.34
N LYS A 188 3.02 18.19 26.03
CA LYS A 188 3.59 17.50 27.18
C LYS A 188 4.88 16.74 26.84
N MET A 189 4.93 16.08 25.68
CA MET A 189 6.13 15.38 25.22
C MET A 189 7.27 16.38 24.97
N ALA A 190 6.98 17.53 24.36
CA ALA A 190 7.98 18.58 24.16
C ALA A 190 8.47 19.16 25.50
N GLU A 191 7.58 19.41 26.46
CA GLU A 191 7.95 19.91 27.80
C GLU A 191 8.83 18.94 28.59
N LEU A 192 8.65 17.64 28.37
CA LEU A 192 9.45 16.58 29.02
C LEU A 192 10.83 16.38 28.39
N GLU A 193 11.09 16.96 27.21
CA GLU A 193 12.37 16.83 26.53
C GLU A 193 13.50 17.45 27.38
N PRO A 194 14.63 16.75 27.60
CA PRO A 194 15.74 17.25 28.41
C PRO A 194 16.26 18.63 27.97
N LEU A 195 16.25 18.91 26.66
CA LEU A 195 16.70 20.19 26.10
C LEU A 195 15.83 21.38 26.54
N ASN A 196 14.57 21.13 26.87
CA ASN A 196 13.61 22.16 27.28
C ASN A 196 13.60 22.38 28.81
N GLN A 197 14.43 21.66 29.57
CA GLN A 197 14.55 21.85 31.02
C GLN A 197 15.35 23.10 31.39
N THR A 198 16.14 23.63 30.44
CA THR A 198 16.94 24.85 30.61
C THR A 198 16.48 25.92 29.64
N LEU A 199 16.24 27.15 30.13
CA LEU A 199 15.82 28.27 29.29
C LEU A 199 16.91 28.70 28.28
N VAL A 200 18.18 28.55 28.67
CA VAL A 200 19.35 28.84 27.84
C VAL A 200 20.06 27.53 27.57
N VAL A 201 20.31 27.23 26.30
CA VAL A 201 20.98 26.00 25.86
C VAL A 201 22.44 25.98 26.28
N ASP A 202 22.92 24.80 26.66
CA ASP A 202 24.35 24.56 26.87
C ASP A 202 25.15 24.89 25.61
N GLY A 203 26.25 25.63 25.75
CA GLY A 203 27.02 26.12 24.61
C GLY A 203 26.61 27.51 24.11
N TYR A 204 25.60 28.16 24.71
CA TYR A 204 25.19 29.52 24.32
C TYR A 204 26.32 30.54 24.50
N GLU A 205 27.00 30.53 25.64
CA GLU A 205 28.04 31.51 25.96
C GLU A 205 29.27 31.37 25.06
N GLU A 206 29.70 30.15 24.75
CA GLU A 206 30.88 29.88 23.93
C GLU A 206 30.60 30.01 22.43
N ASN A 207 29.44 29.56 21.97
CA ASN A 207 29.20 29.32 20.54
C ASN A 207 28.12 30.21 19.91
N ILE A 208 27.22 30.83 20.68
CA ILE A 208 26.09 31.61 20.13
C ILE A 208 26.26 33.10 20.44
N LYS A 209 26.51 33.43 21.71
CA LYS A 209 26.63 34.81 22.19
C LYS A 209 27.69 35.64 21.46
N PRO A 210 28.91 35.12 21.15
CA PRO A 210 29.92 35.90 20.45
C PRO A 210 29.46 36.36 19.06
N PHE A 211 28.78 35.51 18.29
CA PHE A 211 28.30 35.85 16.94
C PHE A 211 27.13 36.86 16.96
N VAL A 212 26.24 36.75 17.94
CA VAL A 212 25.10 37.68 18.10
C VAL A 212 25.60 39.09 18.46
N HIS A 213 26.66 39.19 19.26
CA HIS A 213 27.16 40.47 19.78
C HIS A 213 28.28 41.10 18.95
N GLN A 214 29.07 40.32 18.19
CA GLN A 214 30.14 40.85 17.33
C GLN A 214 29.63 41.78 16.21
N ARG A 215 28.38 41.62 15.74
CA ARG A 215 27.83 42.42 14.63
C ARG A 215 27.44 43.86 15.00
N LYS A 216 27.49 44.26 16.27
CA LYS A 216 27.17 45.64 16.71
C LYS A 216 28.35 46.61 16.71
N VAL A 217 29.57 46.16 16.39
CA VAL A 217 30.72 47.05 16.18
C VAL A 217 30.76 47.49 14.71
N VAL A 218 29.75 48.25 14.27
CA VAL A 218 29.92 49.10 13.08
C VAL A 218 30.66 50.33 13.57
N ASN A 219 31.93 50.45 13.17
CA ASN A 219 32.82 51.57 13.48
C ASN A 219 32.10 52.92 13.34
N LYS A 220 31.95 53.64 14.46
CA LYS A 220 31.55 55.05 14.49
C LYS A 220 32.67 56.01 14.03
N ASP A 221 33.83 55.48 13.62
CA ASP A 221 35.06 56.28 13.44
C ASP A 221 35.44 56.60 11.98
N THR A 222 34.60 56.31 10.98
CA THR A 222 34.89 56.64 9.56
C THR A 222 34.15 57.87 9.01
N ALA A 223 33.57 58.74 9.85
CA ALA A 223 32.81 59.90 9.40
C ALA A 223 33.49 61.28 9.57
N THR A 224 34.81 61.37 9.77
CA THR A 224 35.47 62.69 9.94
C THR A 224 36.81 62.88 9.24
N THR A 225 37.12 62.10 8.20
CA THR A 225 38.34 62.34 7.42
C THR A 225 38.12 62.17 5.92
N SER A 226 37.50 63.18 5.31
CA SER A 226 37.79 63.58 3.92
C SER A 226 37.19 64.96 3.65
N ARG A 227 37.90 66.00 4.09
CA ARG A 227 37.83 67.30 3.42
C ARG A 227 38.71 67.20 2.17
N LEU A 228 38.08 67.23 1.00
CA LEU A 228 38.50 67.95 -0.20
C LEU A 228 37.22 68.34 -0.95
#